data_AF-A0A352WUV7-F1
#
_entry.id   AF-A0A352WUV7-F1
#
_cell.length_a   1.000
_cell.length_b   1.000
_cell.length_c   1.000
_cell.angle_alpha   90.00
_cell.angle_beta   90.00
_cell.angle_gamma   90.00
#
_symmetry.space_group_name_H-M   'P 1'
#
loop_
_entity.id
_entity.type
_entity.pdbx_description
1 polymer ?
#
loop_
_entity_poly.entity_id
_entity_poly.type
_entity_poly.pdbx_seq_one_letter_code
_entity_poly.pdbx_strand_id
1 'polypeptide(L)'
;MTDAMVRSLYRMLVSKKKLLDWRTASQTEKVIKSNTCLYYYVSMLASVLAGLALILVSNVIPLKVLGIGWILSPLVCYAISKESKWEINPNRKSKNVLKRYIRDMWSYFQDYVDKENHFLPPDHIVLSPVERVVNRTSPTNIGLYLVSILAAADLRLISPAEMKNRLEQTLDTLENLPKYKGHLYNWYDT
;
A
#
# COMPACT_ATOMS: atom_id res chain seq x y z
N MET A 1 8.21 1.34 -18.40
CA MET A 1 6.95 0.55 -18.42
C MET A 1 6.93 -0.52 -19.51
N THR A 2 7.45 -0.24 -20.72
CA THR A 2 7.55 -1.20 -21.84
C THR A 2 8.28 -2.51 -21.48
N ASP A 3 9.46 -2.43 -20.85
CA ASP A 3 10.19 -3.63 -20.37
C ASP A 3 9.33 -4.52 -19.44
N ALA A 4 8.57 -3.90 -18.52
CA ALA A 4 7.70 -4.62 -17.61
C ALA A 4 6.53 -5.28 -18.35
N MET A 5 5.87 -4.56 -19.28
CA MET A 5 4.79 -5.13 -20.09
C MET A 5 5.27 -6.32 -20.93
N VAL A 6 6.39 -6.16 -21.64
CA VAL A 6 6.96 -7.21 -22.49
C VAL A 6 7.40 -8.41 -21.66
N ARG A 7 8.10 -8.21 -20.54
CA ARG A 7 8.47 -9.31 -19.64
C ARG A 7 7.25 -10.01 -19.05
N SER A 8 6.23 -9.28 -18.64
CA SER A 8 5.01 -9.87 -18.08
C SER A 8 4.28 -10.71 -19.13
N LEU A 9 4.08 -10.19 -20.35
CA LEU A 9 3.47 -10.95 -21.44
C LEU A 9 4.29 -12.19 -21.81
N TYR A 10 5.61 -12.06 -21.91
CA TYR A 10 6.49 -13.20 -22.20
C TYR A 10 6.44 -14.26 -21.09
N ARG A 11 6.46 -13.86 -19.82
CA ARG A 11 6.34 -14.77 -18.68
C ARG A 11 4.97 -15.44 -18.64
N MET A 12 3.89 -14.71 -18.93
CA MET A 12 2.54 -15.23 -18.89
C MET A 12 2.19 -16.13 -20.07
N LEU A 13 2.62 -15.80 -21.30
CA LEU A 13 2.20 -16.49 -22.51
C LEU A 13 3.20 -17.55 -22.96
N VAL A 14 4.50 -17.29 -22.80
CA VAL A 14 5.57 -18.13 -23.38
C VAL A 14 6.32 -18.90 -22.30
N SER A 15 7.04 -18.22 -21.40
CA SER A 15 8.00 -18.92 -20.53
C SER A 15 7.37 -19.60 -19.33
N LYS A 16 6.21 -19.14 -18.85
CA LYS A 16 5.50 -19.62 -17.63
C LYS A 16 6.41 -19.69 -16.39
N LYS A 17 7.51 -18.94 -16.38
CA LYS A 17 8.55 -18.93 -15.34
C LYS A 17 8.60 -17.56 -14.67
N LYS A 18 9.01 -17.53 -13.39
CA LYS A 18 9.16 -16.29 -12.60
C LYS A 18 7.90 -15.41 -12.62
N LEU A 19 6.72 -16.04 -12.57
CA LEU A 19 5.43 -15.33 -12.53
C LEU A 19 5.25 -14.55 -11.22
N LEU A 20 6.01 -14.91 -10.18
CA LEU A 20 5.99 -14.29 -8.85
C LEU A 20 7.18 -13.33 -8.62
N ASP A 21 7.98 -13.03 -9.64
CA ASP A 21 9.03 -12.01 -9.54
C ASP A 21 8.36 -10.62 -9.49
N TRP A 22 8.04 -10.18 -8.28
CA TRP A 22 7.60 -8.83 -8.00
C TRP A 22 8.80 -7.89 -7.95
N ARG A 23 8.64 -6.67 -8.48
CA ARG A 23 9.55 -5.59 -8.10
C ARG A 23 9.29 -5.26 -6.63
N THR A 24 10.33 -5.29 -5.82
CA THR A 24 10.24 -4.88 -4.42
C THR A 24 9.91 -3.40 -4.35
N ALA A 25 9.19 -2.97 -3.29
CA ALA A 25 8.88 -1.54 -3.07
C ALA A 25 10.15 -0.67 -3.14
N SER A 26 11.27 -1.17 -2.62
CA SER A 26 12.59 -0.51 -2.68
C SER A 26 13.17 -0.35 -4.10
N GLN A 27 12.85 -1.25 -5.04
CA GLN A 27 13.24 -1.10 -6.44
C GLN A 27 12.38 -0.05 -7.15
N THR A 28 11.12 0.12 -6.73
CA THR A 28 10.22 1.16 -7.23
C THR A 28 10.61 2.53 -6.69
N GLU A 29 10.96 2.64 -5.41
CA GLU A 29 11.43 3.90 -4.79
C GLU A 29 12.69 4.47 -5.45
N LYS A 30 13.65 3.62 -5.84
CA LYS A 30 14.86 4.07 -6.55
C LYS A 30 14.54 4.74 -7.90
N VAL A 31 13.48 4.29 -8.57
CA VAL A 31 12.99 4.87 -9.83
C VAL A 31 12.23 6.17 -9.58
N ILE A 32 11.54 6.29 -8.45
CA ILE A 32 10.82 7.51 -8.06
C ILE A 32 11.81 8.66 -7.73
N LYS A 33 12.99 8.35 -7.17
CA LYS A 33 14.01 9.36 -6.86
C LYS A 33 14.56 10.10 -8.09
N SER A 34 14.45 9.54 -9.30
CA SER A 34 14.77 10.20 -10.56
C SER A 34 13.58 10.97 -11.14
N ASN A 35 12.88 11.76 -10.31
CA ASN A 35 11.71 12.56 -10.71
C ASN A 35 12.12 13.75 -11.58
N THR A 36 12.57 13.48 -12.81
CA THR A 36 12.94 14.48 -13.82
C THR A 36 11.96 14.43 -14.96
N CYS A 37 11.65 15.58 -15.57
CA CYS A 37 10.77 15.64 -16.74
C CYS A 37 11.27 14.71 -17.87
N LEU A 38 12.59 14.68 -18.11
CA LEU A 38 13.21 13.81 -19.11
C LEU A 38 12.92 12.33 -18.86
N TYR A 39 12.95 11.87 -17.61
CA TYR A 39 12.64 10.48 -17.26
C TYR A 39 11.22 10.09 -17.69
N TYR A 40 10.23 10.97 -17.53
CA TYR A 40 8.85 10.70 -17.98
C TYR A 40 8.76 10.64 -19.50
N TYR A 41 9.39 11.57 -20.22
CA TYR A 41 9.41 11.54 -21.68
C TYR A 41 10.08 10.28 -22.23
N VAL A 42 11.21 9.83 -21.65
CA VAL A 42 11.88 8.58 -22.03
C VAL A 42 11.02 7.35 -21.68
N SER A 43 10.42 7.35 -20.49
CA SER A 43 9.61 6.22 -20.02
C SER A 43 8.27 6.06 -20.75
N MET A 44 7.75 7.18 -21.28
CA MET A 44 6.47 7.28 -21.97
C MET A 44 6.64 7.61 -23.46
N LEU A 45 7.79 7.28 -24.06
CA LEU A 45 8.06 7.52 -25.49
C LEU A 45 6.95 7.00 -26.42
N ALA A 46 6.35 5.84 -26.09
CA ALA A 46 5.23 5.30 -26.85
C ALA A 46 4.02 6.25 -26.90
N SER A 47 3.72 6.96 -25.80
CA SER A 47 2.66 7.98 -25.77
C SER A 47 2.99 9.15 -26.69
N VAL A 48 4.23 9.63 -26.65
CA VAL A 48 4.69 10.76 -27.48
C VAL A 48 4.63 10.37 -28.97
N LEU A 49 5.12 9.19 -29.33
CA LEU A 49 5.08 8.68 -30.69
C LEU A 49 3.65 8.47 -31.20
N ALA A 50 2.75 7.93 -30.36
CA ALA A 50 1.34 7.81 -30.69
C ALA A 50 0.68 9.18 -30.92
N GLY A 51 1.01 10.16 -30.08
CA GLY A 51 0.53 11.54 -30.25
C GLY A 51 1.03 12.18 -31.54
N LEU A 52 2.32 12.01 -31.88
CA LEU A 52 2.89 12.47 -33.14
C LEU A 52 2.23 11.80 -34.35
N ALA A 53 2.00 10.49 -34.29
CA ALA A 53 1.31 9.75 -35.36
C ALA A 53 -0.12 10.28 -35.58
N LEU A 54 -0.87 10.56 -34.49
CA LEU A 54 -2.21 11.15 -34.60
C LEU A 54 -2.18 12.54 -35.26
N ILE A 55 -1.18 13.36 -34.98
CA ILE A 55 -1.05 14.70 -35.58
C ILE A 55 -0.68 14.62 -37.05
N LEU A 56 0.24 13.73 -37.42
CA LEU A 56 0.82 13.63 -38.77
C LEU A 56 -0.07 12.85 -39.75
N VAL A 57 -0.77 11.82 -39.27
CA VAL A 57 -1.57 10.92 -40.13
C VAL A 57 -3.02 11.37 -40.24
N SER A 58 -3.58 12.00 -39.19
CA SER A 58 -4.98 12.39 -39.19
C SER A 58 -5.20 13.75 -39.83
N ASN A 59 -6.26 13.87 -40.65
CA ASN A 59 -6.77 15.16 -41.14
C ASN A 59 -7.92 15.72 -40.29
N VAL A 60 -8.38 14.97 -39.28
CA VAL A 60 -9.52 15.35 -38.43
C VAL A 60 -9.02 16.17 -37.25
N ILE A 61 -9.51 17.41 -37.11
CA ILE A 61 -9.10 18.35 -36.06
C ILE A 61 -9.18 17.74 -34.64
N PRO A 62 -10.28 17.08 -34.23
CA PRO A 62 -10.35 16.40 -32.93
C PRO A 62 -9.21 15.40 -32.64
N LEU A 63 -8.77 14.63 -33.64
CA LEU A 63 -7.69 13.65 -33.47
C LEU A 63 -6.32 14.33 -33.30
N LYS A 64 -6.12 15.50 -33.93
CA LYS A 64 -4.91 16.30 -33.71
C LYS A 64 -4.86 16.85 -32.29
N VAL A 65 -6.00 17.33 -31.77
CA VAL A 65 -6.11 17.79 -30.37
C VAL A 65 -5.81 16.65 -29.40
N LEU A 66 -6.34 15.45 -29.65
CA LEU A 66 -6.02 14.26 -28.86
C LEU A 66 -4.52 13.92 -28.93
N GLY A 67 -3.91 14.04 -30.11
CA GLY A 67 -2.47 13.84 -30.30
C GLY A 67 -1.61 14.81 -29.49
N ILE A 68 -2.00 16.09 -29.39
CA ILE A 68 -1.34 17.08 -28.52
C ILE A 68 -1.45 16.64 -27.05
N GLY A 69 -2.63 16.16 -26.62
CA GLY A 69 -2.82 15.58 -25.29
C GLY A 69 -1.86 14.43 -24.99
N TRP A 70 -1.61 13.56 -25.97
CA TRP A 70 -0.65 12.45 -25.86
C TRP A 70 0.82 12.83 -25.83
N ILE A 71 1.19 13.94 -26.47
CA ILE A 71 2.54 14.50 -26.37
C ILE A 71 2.73 15.19 -25.01
N LEU A 72 1.70 15.86 -24.48
CA LEU A 72 1.76 16.58 -23.21
C LEU A 72 1.58 15.67 -21.98
N SER A 73 1.09 14.44 -22.16
CA SER A 73 0.84 13.51 -21.04
C SER A 73 2.04 13.25 -20.13
N PRO A 74 3.31 13.11 -20.61
CA PRO A 74 4.45 12.91 -19.73
C PRO A 74 4.72 14.13 -18.86
N LEU A 75 4.45 15.34 -19.37
CA LEU A 75 4.59 16.58 -18.61
C LEU A 75 3.52 16.68 -17.51
N VAL A 76 2.28 16.31 -17.82
CA VAL A 76 1.20 16.24 -16.82
C VAL A 76 1.53 15.21 -15.74
N CYS A 77 1.98 14.02 -16.13
CA CYS A 77 2.42 12.98 -15.20
C CYS A 77 3.57 13.45 -14.30
N TYR A 78 4.56 14.16 -14.86
CA TYR A 78 5.63 14.76 -14.08
C TYR A 78 5.09 15.80 -13.09
N ALA A 79 4.19 16.69 -13.53
CA ALA A 79 3.62 17.73 -12.68
C ALA A 79 2.81 17.18 -11.50
N ILE A 80 1.96 16.16 -11.72
CA ILE A 80 1.16 15.55 -10.65
C ILE A 80 1.98 14.64 -9.72
N SER A 81 3.11 14.10 -10.21
CA SER A 81 4.00 13.24 -9.44
C SER A 81 5.02 14.02 -8.61
N LYS A 82 5.00 15.36 -8.70
CA LYS A 82 5.82 16.20 -7.85
C LYS A 82 5.28 16.16 -6.42
N GLU A 83 6.10 15.72 -5.48
CA GLU A 83 5.74 15.72 -4.06
C GLU A 83 5.29 17.11 -3.64
N SER A 84 4.03 17.24 -3.23
CA SER A 84 3.54 18.47 -2.63
C SER A 84 3.89 18.48 -1.16
N LYS A 85 4.85 19.33 -0.79
CA LYS A 85 5.21 19.60 0.60
C LYS A 85 4.22 20.59 1.20
N TRP A 86 3.04 20.11 1.56
CA TRP A 86 2.11 20.90 2.35
C TRP A 86 2.56 20.89 3.81
N GLU A 87 2.94 22.06 4.35
CA GLU A 87 3.07 22.22 5.80
C GLU A 87 1.68 22.29 6.42
N ILE A 88 1.15 21.12 6.82
CA ILE A 88 -0.12 21.06 7.51
C ILE A 88 0.13 21.43 8.98
N ASN A 89 -0.33 22.61 9.40
CA ASN A 89 -0.38 23.00 10.81
C ASN A 89 -1.83 22.90 11.33
N PRO A 90 -2.27 21.72 11.81
CA PRO A 90 -3.66 21.53 12.17
C PRO A 90 -4.03 22.35 13.41
N ASN A 91 -5.16 23.05 13.34
CA ASN A 91 -5.70 23.77 14.49
C ASN A 91 -6.03 22.81 15.65
N ARG A 92 -6.21 23.37 16.86
CA ARG A 92 -6.49 22.58 18.08
C ARG A 92 -7.70 21.65 17.93
N LYS A 93 -8.77 22.11 17.26
CA LYS A 93 -9.98 21.31 17.01
C LYS A 93 -9.67 20.07 16.18
N SER A 94 -8.92 20.23 15.10
CA SER A 94 -8.51 19.13 14.20
C SER A 94 -7.60 18.14 14.92
N LYS A 95 -6.64 18.63 15.72
CA LYS A 95 -5.79 17.77 16.57
C LYS A 95 -6.61 16.94 17.55
N ASN A 96 -7.63 17.53 18.18
CA ASN A 96 -8.50 16.80 19.11
C ASN A 96 -9.35 15.73 18.41
N VAL A 97 -9.89 16.05 17.23
CA VAL A 97 -10.63 15.08 16.40
C VAL A 97 -9.72 13.92 16.00
N LEU A 98 -8.50 14.20 15.54
CA LEU A 98 -7.54 13.18 15.17
C LEU A 98 -7.18 12.27 16.35
N LYS A 99 -6.92 12.86 17.53
CA LYS A 99 -6.68 12.08 18.76
C LYS A 99 -7.85 11.18 19.14
N ARG A 100 -9.09 11.62 18.90
CA ARG A 100 -10.27 10.78 19.12
C ARG A 100 -10.27 9.60 18.15
N TYR A 101 -10.14 9.84 16.85
CA TYR A 101 -10.10 8.77 15.85
C TYR A 101 -8.98 7.75 16.10
N ILE A 102 -7.81 8.21 16.52
CA ILE A 102 -6.71 7.31 16.88
C ILE A 102 -7.11 6.39 18.05
N ARG A 103 -7.78 6.92 19.09
CA ARG A 103 -8.26 6.10 20.20
C ARG A 103 -9.34 5.13 19.76
N ASP A 104 -10.27 5.57 18.93
CA ASP A 104 -11.35 4.73 18.39
C ASP A 104 -10.78 3.61 17.50
N MET A 105 -9.73 3.88 16.72
CA MET A 105 -9.03 2.86 15.95
C MET A 105 -8.23 1.90 16.84
N TRP A 106 -7.63 2.40 17.92
CA TRP A 106 -6.88 1.58 18.86
C TRP A 106 -7.80 0.65 19.66
N SER A 107 -9.02 1.07 19.99
CA SER A 107 -9.96 0.26 20.77
C SER A 107 -10.27 -1.07 20.09
N TYR A 108 -10.31 -1.12 18.74
CA TYR A 108 -10.40 -2.37 18.00
C TYR A 108 -9.36 -3.40 18.47
N PHE A 109 -8.09 -3.01 18.60
CA PHE A 109 -7.06 -3.93 19.06
C PHE A 109 -7.14 -4.20 20.57
N GLN A 110 -7.64 -3.26 21.35
CA GLN A 110 -7.85 -3.49 22.79
C GLN A 110 -8.94 -4.53 23.04
N ASP A 111 -10.00 -4.48 22.24
CA ASP A 111 -11.21 -5.29 22.43
C ASP A 111 -11.06 -6.68 21.82
N TYR A 112 -10.37 -6.82 20.68
CA TYR A 112 -10.35 -8.07 19.91
C TYR A 112 -8.99 -8.77 19.84
N VAL A 113 -7.88 -8.14 20.30
CA VAL A 113 -6.60 -8.85 20.45
C VAL A 113 -6.48 -9.35 21.88
N ASP A 114 -7.18 -10.44 22.13
CA ASP A 114 -7.36 -11.01 23.45
C ASP A 114 -6.93 -12.49 23.48
N LYS A 115 -7.19 -13.15 24.60
CA LYS A 115 -6.87 -14.56 24.78
C LYS A 115 -7.70 -15.47 23.86
N GLU A 116 -8.94 -15.09 23.55
CA GLU A 116 -9.82 -15.89 22.68
C GLU A 116 -9.29 -15.93 21.25
N ASN A 117 -8.69 -14.83 20.79
CA ASN A 117 -8.03 -14.71 19.48
C ASN A 117 -6.52 -15.02 19.51
N HIS A 118 -6.04 -15.72 20.54
CA HIS A 118 -4.62 -16.07 20.72
C HIS A 118 -3.66 -14.87 20.65
N PHE A 119 -4.10 -13.69 21.08
CA PHE A 119 -3.37 -12.43 21.00
C PHE A 119 -2.95 -12.04 19.56
N LEU A 120 -3.77 -12.43 18.58
CA LEU A 120 -3.66 -12.03 17.18
C LEU A 120 -4.86 -11.14 16.80
N PRO A 121 -4.66 -10.15 15.89
CA PRO A 121 -5.75 -9.32 15.40
C PRO A 121 -6.66 -10.12 14.47
N PRO A 122 -7.98 -10.15 14.68
CA PRO A 122 -8.90 -10.72 13.71
C PRO A 122 -8.87 -9.93 12.39
N ASP A 123 -9.55 -10.45 11.37
CA ASP A 123 -9.46 -9.90 10.02
C ASP A 123 -10.26 -8.61 9.92
N HIS A 124 -11.49 -8.65 10.41
CA HIS A 124 -12.38 -7.51 10.48
C HIS A 124 -13.57 -7.79 11.40
N ILE A 125 -14.27 -6.73 11.75
CA ILE A 125 -15.59 -6.76 12.37
C ILE A 125 -16.64 -6.38 11.32
N VAL A 126 -17.74 -7.12 11.31
CA VAL A 126 -18.93 -6.77 10.53
C VAL A 126 -19.93 -6.21 11.52
N LEU A 127 -20.30 -4.93 11.39
CA LEU A 127 -21.26 -4.28 12.29
C LEU A 127 -22.72 -4.41 11.81
N SER A 128 -22.91 -4.67 10.52
CA SER A 128 -24.22 -4.75 9.88
C SER A 128 -24.18 -5.79 8.75
N PRO A 129 -25.22 -6.62 8.56
CA PRO A 129 -26.52 -6.61 9.26
C PRO A 129 -26.51 -7.26 10.66
N VAL A 130 -25.53 -8.11 10.94
CA VAL A 130 -25.37 -8.78 12.24
C VAL A 130 -23.95 -8.56 12.71
N GLU A 131 -23.80 -8.13 13.95
CA GLU A 131 -22.49 -7.91 14.54
C GLU A 131 -21.75 -9.25 14.67
N ARG A 132 -20.58 -9.35 14.03
CA ARG A 132 -19.72 -10.53 14.12
C ARG A 132 -18.26 -10.18 13.93
N VAL A 133 -17.41 -10.87 14.66
CA VAL A 133 -15.96 -10.87 14.46
C VAL A 133 -15.61 -11.97 13.46
N VAL A 134 -14.71 -11.67 12.51
CA VAL A 134 -14.18 -12.67 11.59
C VAL A 134 -12.84 -13.15 12.15
N ASN A 135 -12.90 -14.24 12.93
CA ASN A 135 -11.81 -14.84 13.70
C ASN A 135 -10.81 -15.57 12.80
N ARG A 136 -10.13 -14.80 11.96
CA ARG A 136 -8.97 -15.23 11.20
C ARG A 136 -8.01 -14.07 11.11
N THR A 137 -6.73 -14.32 10.89
CA THR A 137 -5.73 -13.28 10.70
C THR A 137 -4.84 -13.56 9.49
N SER A 138 -4.12 -12.53 9.06
CA SER A 138 -3.15 -12.61 7.98
C SER A 138 -1.82 -12.01 8.42
N PRO A 139 -0.69 -12.37 7.79
CA PRO A 139 0.61 -11.75 8.07
C PRO A 139 0.57 -10.22 7.94
N THR A 140 -0.28 -9.69 7.06
CA THR A 140 -0.50 -8.24 6.90
C THR A 140 -1.18 -7.63 8.11
N ASN A 141 -2.26 -8.26 8.61
CA ASN A 141 -2.98 -7.75 9.79
C ASN A 141 -2.11 -7.84 11.04
N ILE A 142 -1.36 -8.93 11.21
CA ILE A 142 -0.35 -9.10 12.27
C ILE A 142 0.69 -7.98 12.18
N GLY A 143 1.28 -7.76 11.00
CA GLY A 143 2.28 -6.71 10.80
C GLY A 143 1.73 -5.31 11.08
N LEU A 144 0.52 -5.01 10.63
CA LEU A 144 -0.17 -3.75 10.92
C LEU A 144 -0.35 -3.57 12.43
N TYR A 145 -0.80 -4.62 13.14
CA TYR A 145 -0.98 -4.57 14.58
C TYR A 145 0.34 -4.31 15.34
N LEU A 146 1.42 -5.00 14.98
CA LEU A 146 2.74 -4.79 15.60
C LEU A 146 3.21 -3.34 15.45
N VAL A 147 3.02 -2.73 14.28
CA VAL A 147 3.33 -1.30 14.07
C VAL A 147 2.36 -0.39 14.84
N SER A 148 1.07 -0.75 14.91
CA SER A 148 0.08 -0.03 15.70
C SER A 148 0.38 -0.04 17.20
N ILE A 149 0.93 -1.13 17.75
CA ILE A 149 1.39 -1.18 19.15
C ILE A 149 2.44 -0.09 19.41
N LEU A 150 3.44 0.03 18.52
CA LEU A 150 4.49 1.05 18.64
C LEU A 150 3.92 2.46 18.53
N ALA A 151 3.05 2.70 17.55
CA ALA A 151 2.38 3.99 17.37
C ALA A 151 1.52 4.37 18.59
N ALA A 152 0.82 3.41 19.19
CA ALA A 152 0.03 3.61 20.39
C ALA A 152 0.91 3.99 21.60
N ALA A 153 2.08 3.38 21.75
CA ALA A 153 3.04 3.73 22.78
C ALA A 153 3.63 5.14 22.58
N ASP A 154 4.04 5.48 21.35
CA ASP A 154 4.56 6.82 21.01
C ASP A 154 3.52 7.93 21.25
N LEU A 155 2.25 7.63 20.98
CA LEU A 155 1.12 8.53 21.22
C LEU A 155 0.62 8.50 22.67
N ARG A 156 1.27 7.70 23.54
CA ARG A 156 0.96 7.53 24.97
C ARG A 156 -0.47 7.04 25.23
N LEU A 157 -1.00 6.20 24.34
CA LEU A 157 -2.27 5.50 24.53
C LEU A 157 -2.10 4.29 25.46
N ILE A 158 -0.92 3.66 25.41
CA ILE A 158 -0.54 2.52 26.25
C ILE A 158 0.78 2.80 26.96
N SER A 159 1.01 2.12 28.07
CA SER A 159 2.27 2.19 28.80
C SER A 159 3.36 1.36 28.11
N PRO A 160 4.66 1.63 28.36
CA PRO A 160 5.75 0.79 27.86
C PRO A 160 5.65 -0.67 28.34
N ALA A 161 5.11 -0.90 29.53
CA ALA A 161 4.89 -2.25 30.07
C ALA A 161 3.78 -2.99 29.29
N GLU A 162 2.68 -2.30 28.97
CA GLU A 162 1.61 -2.88 28.15
C GLU A 162 2.07 -3.14 26.72
N MET A 163 2.83 -2.21 26.13
CA MET A 163 3.46 -2.38 24.82
C MET A 163 4.30 -3.66 24.79
N LYS A 164 5.19 -3.83 25.79
CA LYS A 164 6.03 -5.02 25.93
C LYS A 164 5.18 -6.30 26.01
N ASN A 165 4.19 -6.32 26.90
CA ASN A 165 3.34 -7.49 27.11
C ASN A 165 2.59 -7.91 25.83
N ARG A 166 2.01 -6.94 25.09
CA ARG A 166 1.31 -7.22 23.83
C ARG A 166 2.26 -7.77 22.76
N LEU A 167 3.46 -7.20 22.65
CA LEU A 167 4.48 -7.70 21.72
C LEU A 167 4.91 -9.13 22.06
N GLU A 168 5.21 -9.42 23.32
CA GLU A 168 5.59 -10.77 23.78
C GLU A 168 4.48 -11.78 23.46
N GLN A 169 3.24 -11.49 23.86
CA GLN A 169 2.10 -12.37 23.59
C GLN A 169 1.90 -12.68 22.10
N THR A 170 1.95 -11.65 21.24
CA THR A 170 1.81 -11.86 19.79
C THR A 170 2.98 -12.65 19.22
N LEU A 171 4.22 -12.33 19.60
CA LEU A 171 5.41 -13.02 19.11
C LEU A 171 5.44 -14.49 19.54
N ASP A 172 5.09 -14.77 20.79
CA ASP A 172 4.97 -16.13 21.33
C ASP A 172 3.96 -16.95 20.52
N THR A 173 2.80 -16.37 20.18
CA THR A 173 1.83 -17.04 19.29
C THR A 173 2.43 -17.28 17.90
N LEU A 174 3.07 -16.28 17.30
CA LEU A 174 3.66 -16.39 15.97
C LEU A 174 4.74 -17.45 15.86
N GLU A 175 5.56 -17.64 16.91
CA GLU A 175 6.59 -18.68 16.94
C GLU A 175 5.98 -20.08 16.81
N ASN A 176 4.83 -20.31 17.44
CA ASN A 176 4.13 -21.59 17.44
C ASN A 176 3.24 -21.84 16.22
N LEU A 177 2.97 -20.81 15.39
CA LEU A 177 2.14 -20.98 14.20
C LEU A 177 2.79 -21.92 13.16
N PRO A 178 2.00 -22.78 12.49
CA PRO A 178 2.46 -23.54 11.33
C PRO A 178 3.03 -22.63 10.23
N LYS A 179 4.18 -22.99 9.66
CA LYS A 179 4.86 -22.19 8.63
C LYS A 179 5.24 -23.06 7.43
N TYR A 180 5.18 -22.49 6.24
CA TYR A 180 5.74 -23.10 5.04
C TYR A 180 7.16 -22.58 4.80
N LYS A 181 8.17 -23.43 5.02
CA LYS A 181 9.59 -23.07 4.85
C LYS A 181 9.99 -21.80 5.62
N GLY A 182 9.46 -21.63 6.82
CA GLY A 182 9.67 -20.44 7.65
C GLY A 182 8.76 -19.24 7.34
N HIS A 183 7.95 -19.30 6.29
CA HIS A 183 6.98 -18.26 5.97
C HIS A 183 5.60 -18.55 6.59
N LEU A 184 4.95 -17.51 7.09
CA LEU A 184 3.56 -17.58 7.54
C LEU A 184 2.63 -17.89 6.36
N TYR A 185 1.55 -18.61 6.61
CA TYR A 185 0.43 -18.78 5.69
C TYR A 185 -0.34 -17.47 5.55
N ASN A 186 -1.09 -17.34 4.45
CA ASN A 186 -1.91 -16.15 4.20
C ASN A 186 -3.04 -15.99 5.23
N TRP A 187 -3.53 -17.10 5.78
CA TRP A 187 -4.65 -17.12 6.71
C TRP A 187 -4.39 -18.11 7.84
N TYR A 188 -4.75 -17.70 9.05
CA TYR A 188 -4.86 -18.52 10.25
C TYR A 188 -6.21 -18.25 10.88
N ASP A 189 -6.86 -19.27 11.42
CA ASP A 189 -7.99 -19.05 12.31
C ASP A 189 -7.43 -18.52 13.65
N THR A 190 -8.07 -17.47 14.19
CA THR A 190 -7.72 -16.89 15.48
C THR A 190 -8.61 -17.43 16.58
#